data_AF-A0A968RLE5-F1
#
_entry.id   AF-A0A968RLE5-F1
#
_cell.length_a   1.000
_cell.length_b   1.000
_cell.length_c   1.000
_cell.angle_alpha   90.00
_cell.angle_beta   90.00
_cell.angle_gamma   90.00
#
_symmetry.space_group_name_H-M   'P 1'
#
loop_
_entity.id
_entity.type
_entity.pdbx_description
1 polymer ?
#
loop_
_entity_poly.entity_id
_entity_poly.type
_entity_poly.pdbx_seq_one_letter_code
_entity_poly.pdbx_strand_id
1 'polypeptide(L)'
;MNYTEVLVQQFFKGKDYRVFLLQKKVVAVAYRVPARVFGDGKNTIQALIEQENKNPLRGGKGRDNVLVKILVDEDILAHLARQQLTLSSIPAHGQEILLREIGSASTGGESIDLTDELPIENQQLFERMAELLDAAVIGLDIRCDDITKPLTDKDYCVIEINHSPGFSIHHFPSQGKPRNVAKMVVDLLPF
;
A
#
# COMPACT_ATOMS: atom_id res chain seq x y z
N MET A 1 -19.30 -8.99 14.06
CA MET A 1 -19.72 -7.67 13.53
C MET A 1 -21.02 -7.89 12.77
N ASN A 2 -22.08 -7.11 13.07
CA ASN A 2 -23.34 -7.16 12.32
C ASN A 2 -23.27 -6.11 11.21
N TYR A 3 -22.73 -6.49 10.06
CA TYR A 3 -22.83 -5.66 8.86
C TYR A 3 -24.22 -5.85 8.25
N THR A 4 -24.93 -4.76 7.96
CA THR A 4 -26.28 -4.78 7.37
C THR A 4 -26.25 -4.65 5.85
N GLU A 5 -25.10 -4.33 5.28
CA GLU A 5 -24.89 -4.11 3.85
C GLU A 5 -23.63 -4.84 3.39
N VAL A 6 -23.68 -5.37 2.17
CA VAL A 6 -22.58 -6.11 1.55
C VAL A 6 -22.32 -5.53 0.18
N LEU A 7 -21.07 -5.12 -0.08
CA LEU A 7 -20.60 -4.71 -1.40
C LEU A 7 -19.92 -5.92 -2.06
N VAL A 8 -20.40 -6.30 -3.24
CA VAL A 8 -19.73 -7.30 -4.09
C VAL A 8 -19.16 -6.58 -5.30
N GLN A 9 -17.87 -6.77 -5.55
CA GLN A 9 -17.16 -6.17 -6.67
C GLN A 9 -16.38 -7.22 -7.45
N GLN A 10 -16.08 -6.93 -8.72
CA GLN A 10 -15.22 -7.77 -9.52
C GLN A 10 -13.80 -7.79 -8.93
N PHE A 11 -13.20 -8.97 -8.87
CA PHE A 11 -11.80 -9.10 -8.46
C PHE A 11 -10.87 -8.67 -9.60
N PHE A 12 -10.00 -7.70 -9.31
CA PHE A 12 -8.93 -7.27 -10.21
C PHE A 12 -7.57 -7.67 -9.63
N LYS A 13 -6.76 -8.38 -10.41
CA LYS A 13 -5.42 -8.81 -9.99
C LYS A 13 -4.42 -7.67 -10.16
N GLY A 14 -3.48 -7.54 -9.24
CA GLY A 14 -2.39 -6.56 -9.35
C GLY A 14 -1.83 -6.18 -7.99
N LYS A 15 -1.06 -5.10 -7.99
CA LYS A 15 -0.51 -4.42 -6.82
C LYS A 15 -1.35 -3.19 -6.50
N ASP A 16 -1.41 -2.84 -5.21
CA ASP A 16 -2.16 -1.66 -4.74
C ASP A 16 -1.27 -0.42 -4.66
N TYR A 17 -1.68 0.64 -5.35
CA TYR A 17 -1.01 1.93 -5.34
C TYR A 17 -1.96 3.00 -4.79
N ARG A 18 -1.42 3.93 -4.00
CA ARG A 18 -2.09 5.18 -3.65
C ARG A 18 -1.50 6.30 -4.49
N VAL A 19 -2.33 6.99 -5.26
CA VAL A 19 -1.99 8.24 -5.92
C VAL A 19 -2.60 9.38 -5.12
N PHE A 20 -1.77 10.32 -4.68
CA PHE A 20 -2.19 11.51 -3.96
C PHE A 20 -2.23 12.68 -4.94
N LEU A 21 -3.42 13.28 -5.08
CA LEU A 21 -3.63 14.47 -5.88
C LEU A 21 -3.98 15.66 -5.01
N LEU A 22 -3.37 16.79 -5.36
CA LEU A 22 -3.60 18.08 -4.73
C LEU A 22 -3.87 19.11 -5.82
N GLN A 23 -5.00 19.82 -5.71
CA GLN A 23 -5.51 20.69 -6.79
C GLN A 23 -5.50 19.99 -8.16
N LYS A 24 -5.95 18.73 -8.17
CA LYS A 24 -6.05 17.88 -9.37
C LYS A 24 -4.69 17.56 -10.03
N LYS A 25 -3.57 17.84 -9.36
CA LYS A 25 -2.22 17.45 -9.78
C LYS A 25 -1.71 16.30 -8.96
N VAL A 26 -1.08 15.32 -9.60
CA VAL A 26 -0.40 14.23 -8.87
C VAL A 26 0.81 14.83 -8.15
N VAL A 27 0.87 14.65 -6.83
CA VAL A 27 1.98 15.15 -6.00
C VAL A 27 2.74 14.03 -5.29
N ALA A 28 2.13 12.85 -5.17
CA ALA A 28 2.80 11.68 -4.63
C ALA A 28 2.15 10.37 -5.13
N VAL A 29 2.95 9.32 -5.27
CA VAL A 29 2.50 7.95 -5.56
C VAL A 29 3.23 7.00 -4.64
N ALA A 30 2.50 6.08 -4.03
CA ALA A 30 3.07 5.06 -3.16
C ALA A 30 2.56 3.67 -3.54
N TYR A 31 3.47 2.71 -3.72
CA TYR A 31 3.13 1.30 -3.71
C TYR A 31 2.91 0.85 -2.27
N ARG A 32 1.73 0.28 -1.98
CA ARG A 32 1.39 -0.32 -0.69
C ARG A 32 1.71 -1.80 -0.75
N VAL A 33 2.85 -2.18 -0.19
CA VAL A 33 3.26 -3.58 -0.14
C VAL A 33 2.54 -4.28 1.01
N PRO A 34 1.88 -5.43 0.76
CA PRO A 34 1.40 -6.28 1.84
C PRO A 34 2.54 -6.70 2.77
N ALA A 35 2.21 -6.97 4.03
CA ALA A 35 3.16 -7.56 4.96
C ALA A 35 3.73 -8.84 4.33
N ARG A 36 5.04 -9.00 4.36
CA ARG A 36 5.74 -10.09 3.69
C ARG A 36 6.95 -10.55 4.47
N VAL A 37 7.41 -11.75 4.15
CA VAL A 37 8.71 -12.28 4.57
C VAL A 37 9.40 -12.97 3.40
N PHE A 38 10.72 -13.04 3.45
CA PHE A 38 11.52 -13.75 2.45
C PHE A 38 12.06 -15.03 3.08
N GLY A 39 11.86 -16.16 2.40
CA GLY A 39 12.41 -17.44 2.81
C GLY A 39 13.93 -17.43 2.82
N ASP A 40 14.51 -18.12 3.79
CA ASP A 40 15.94 -18.41 3.85
C ASP A 40 16.24 -19.90 3.66
N GLY A 41 15.21 -20.71 3.38
CA GLY A 41 15.29 -22.16 3.22
C GLY A 41 15.46 -22.94 4.52
N LYS A 42 15.40 -22.29 5.70
CA LYS A 42 15.68 -22.92 7.00
C LYS A 42 14.64 -22.60 8.07
N ASN A 43 14.19 -21.35 8.12
CA ASN A 43 13.28 -20.86 9.14
C ASN A 43 11.82 -20.96 8.69
N THR A 44 10.94 -21.17 9.67
CA THR A 44 9.50 -21.18 9.44
C THR A 44 9.00 -19.75 9.18
N ILE A 45 7.84 -19.62 8.55
CA ILE A 45 7.17 -18.31 8.37
C ILE A 45 7.02 -17.58 9.71
N GLN A 46 6.67 -18.28 10.79
CA GLN A 46 6.60 -17.70 12.13
C GLN A 46 7.94 -17.09 12.57
N ALA A 47 9.03 -17.83 12.45
CA ALA A 47 10.36 -17.37 12.83
C ALA A 47 10.82 -16.19 11.95
N LEU A 48 10.49 -16.21 10.66
CA LEU A 48 10.78 -15.11 9.74
C LEU A 48 10.00 -13.83 10.12
N ILE A 49 8.73 -13.95 10.53
CA ILE A 49 7.95 -12.81 11.05
C ILE A 49 8.58 -12.25 12.33
N GLU A 50 8.98 -13.12 13.26
CA GLU A 50 9.65 -12.71 14.50
C GLU A 50 10.98 -12.01 14.24
N GLN A 51 11.73 -12.48 13.23
CA GLN A 51 12.96 -11.84 12.80
C GLN A 51 12.69 -10.47 12.17
N GLU A 52 11.73 -10.38 11.26
CA GLU A 52 11.35 -9.11 10.61
C GLU A 52 10.89 -8.08 11.65
N ASN A 53 10.16 -8.51 12.68
CA ASN A 53 9.71 -7.66 13.78
C ASN A 53 10.83 -7.16 14.72
N LYS A 54 12.07 -7.66 14.57
CA LYS A 54 13.26 -7.10 15.27
C LYS A 54 13.85 -5.90 14.53
N ASN A 55 13.39 -5.60 13.31
CA ASN A 55 13.79 -4.40 12.57
C ASN A 55 13.48 -3.16 13.43
N PRO A 56 14.47 -2.28 13.73
CA PRO A 56 14.26 -1.10 14.57
C PRO A 56 13.28 -0.08 13.94
N LEU A 57 13.05 -0.15 12.63
CA LEU A 57 12.02 0.64 11.96
C LEU A 57 10.60 0.18 12.29
N ARG A 58 10.42 -1.02 12.86
CA ARG A 58 9.12 -1.59 13.25
C ARG A 58 8.80 -1.31 14.71
N GLY A 59 7.85 -0.41 14.94
CA GLY A 59 7.33 -0.05 16.25
C GLY A 59 6.14 -0.88 16.71
N GLY A 60 5.70 -0.60 17.94
CA GLY A 60 4.41 -1.07 18.45
C GLY A 60 3.22 -0.40 17.74
N LYS A 61 2.05 -0.38 18.37
CA LYS A 61 0.82 0.22 17.79
C LYS A 61 0.85 1.76 17.64
N GLY A 62 1.96 2.42 18.00
CA GLY A 62 2.14 3.87 17.91
C GLY A 62 2.66 4.32 16.55
N ARG A 63 2.54 5.63 16.25
CA ARG A 63 3.07 6.25 15.02
C ARG A 63 4.51 6.76 15.17
N ASP A 64 5.21 6.32 16.21
CA ASP A 64 6.59 6.75 16.49
C ASP A 64 7.60 6.14 15.52
N ASN A 65 7.18 5.08 14.81
CA ASN A 65 8.01 4.33 13.88
C ASN A 65 7.40 4.33 12.47
N VAL A 66 8.28 4.25 11.47
CA VAL A 66 7.90 4.22 10.04
C VAL A 66 7.09 2.97 9.69
N LEU A 67 7.39 1.84 10.35
CA LEU A 67 6.69 0.57 10.15
C LEU A 67 6.03 0.09 11.43
N VAL A 68 4.94 -0.66 11.29
CA VAL A 68 4.29 -1.38 12.38
C VAL A 68 4.77 -2.84 12.39
N LYS A 69 4.81 -3.44 13.58
CA LYS A 69 5.05 -4.88 13.72
C LYS A 69 3.96 -5.71 13.02
N ILE A 70 4.39 -6.77 12.37
CA ILE A 70 3.52 -7.78 11.77
C ILE A 70 2.97 -8.66 12.90
N LEU A 71 1.69 -8.53 13.19
CA LEU A 71 1.00 -9.38 14.15
C LEU A 71 0.28 -10.50 13.41
N VAL A 72 0.48 -11.73 13.87
CA VAL A 72 -0.22 -12.91 13.37
C VAL A 72 -1.65 -12.89 13.87
N ASP A 73 -2.60 -12.86 12.95
CA ASP A 73 -4.04 -12.89 13.19
C ASP A 73 -4.75 -13.82 12.20
N GLU A 74 -6.07 -13.91 12.31
CA GLU A 74 -6.90 -14.78 11.47
C GLU A 74 -6.78 -14.46 9.98
N ASP A 75 -6.58 -13.19 9.62
CA ASP A 75 -6.40 -12.76 8.23
C ASP A 75 -5.10 -13.33 7.63
N ILE A 76 -3.99 -13.26 8.36
CA ILE A 76 -2.72 -13.86 7.93
C ILE A 76 -2.88 -15.38 7.80
N LEU A 77 -3.49 -16.03 8.78
CA LEU A 77 -3.71 -17.48 8.75
C LEU A 77 -4.56 -17.89 7.54
N ALA A 78 -5.67 -17.19 7.28
CA ALA A 78 -6.54 -17.45 6.15
C ALA A 78 -5.86 -17.18 4.81
N HIS A 79 -5.00 -16.17 4.73
CA HIS A 79 -4.26 -15.85 3.51
C HIS A 79 -3.14 -16.88 3.22
N LEU A 80 -2.42 -17.33 4.25
CA LEU A 80 -1.45 -18.43 4.11
C LEU A 80 -2.13 -19.73 3.70
N ALA A 81 -3.28 -20.07 4.30
CA ALA A 81 -4.04 -21.27 3.95
C ALA A 81 -4.49 -21.26 2.48
N ARG A 82 -4.88 -20.11 1.93
CA ARG A 82 -5.19 -19.94 0.49
C ARG A 82 -3.98 -20.20 -0.42
N GLN A 83 -2.77 -19.99 0.10
CA GLN A 83 -1.51 -20.33 -0.56
C GLN A 83 -1.04 -21.77 -0.27
N GLN A 84 -1.84 -22.58 0.45
CA GLN A 84 -1.48 -23.92 0.92
C GLN A 84 -0.26 -23.93 1.85
N LEU A 85 -0.08 -22.84 2.60
CA LEU A 85 0.99 -22.65 3.58
C LEU A 85 0.45 -22.53 4.99
N THR A 86 1.35 -22.72 5.96
CA THR A 86 1.10 -22.55 7.40
C THR A 86 2.24 -21.76 8.02
N LEU A 87 2.06 -21.28 9.25
CA LEU A 87 3.14 -20.63 10.01
C LEU A 87 4.38 -21.53 10.21
N SER A 88 4.21 -22.85 10.17
CA SER A 88 5.28 -23.84 10.28
C SER A 88 5.95 -24.19 8.95
N SER A 89 5.42 -23.70 7.83
CA SER A 89 6.04 -23.91 6.50
C SER A 89 7.39 -23.19 6.43
N ILE A 90 8.36 -23.81 5.74
CA ILE A 90 9.69 -23.26 5.51
C ILE A 90 9.77 -22.85 4.03
N PRO A 91 9.70 -21.55 3.71
CA PRO A 91 9.79 -21.09 2.33
C PRO A 91 11.20 -21.28 1.76
N ALA A 92 11.31 -21.52 0.46
CA ALA A 92 12.60 -21.66 -0.20
C ALA A 92 13.42 -20.36 -0.10
N HIS A 93 14.75 -20.47 -0.16
CA HIS A 93 15.62 -19.29 -0.10
C HIS A 93 15.29 -18.30 -1.21
N GLY A 94 15.01 -17.04 -0.84
CA GLY A 94 14.61 -15.96 -1.74
C GLY A 94 13.13 -15.95 -2.13
N GLN A 95 12.33 -16.94 -1.70
CA GLN A 95 10.89 -16.95 -1.96
C GLN A 95 10.18 -15.87 -1.14
N GLU A 96 9.53 -14.94 -1.81
CA GLU A 96 8.65 -13.95 -1.16
C GLU A 96 7.32 -14.60 -0.78
N ILE A 97 6.96 -14.51 0.50
CA ILE A 97 5.65 -14.89 1.00
C ILE A 97 4.90 -13.64 1.42
N LEU A 98 3.83 -13.33 0.69
CA LEU A 98 2.87 -12.32 1.12
C LEU A 98 2.03 -12.91 2.25
N LEU A 99 2.04 -12.24 3.40
CA LEU A 99 1.27 -12.64 4.59
C LEU A 99 -0.15 -12.11 4.53
N ARG A 100 -0.39 -11.08 3.73
CA ARG A 100 -1.71 -10.47 3.50
C ARG A 100 -1.90 -10.18 2.03
N GLU A 101 -3.16 -10.03 1.65
CA GLU A 101 -3.54 -9.66 0.29
C GLU A 101 -3.41 -8.16 0.03
N ILE A 102 -3.70 -7.34 1.04
CA ILE A 102 -3.74 -5.88 0.93
C ILE A 102 -2.56 -5.27 1.69
N GLY A 103 -1.91 -4.30 1.05
CA GLY A 103 -0.88 -3.45 1.65
C GLY A 103 -1.48 -2.43 2.62
N SER A 104 -1.30 -2.64 3.92
CA SER A 104 -1.64 -1.65 4.94
C SER A 104 -0.51 -1.46 5.94
N ALA A 105 -0.08 -0.21 6.10
CA ALA A 105 0.95 0.17 7.07
C ALA A 105 0.57 -0.19 8.51
N SER A 106 -0.72 -0.15 8.86
CA SER A 106 -1.20 -0.47 10.22
C SER A 106 -1.09 -1.95 10.57
N THR A 107 -1.01 -2.83 9.57
CA THR A 107 -0.93 -4.28 9.74
C THR A 107 0.44 -4.83 9.32
N GLY A 108 1.47 -3.99 9.34
CA GLY A 108 2.86 -4.35 9.07
C GLY A 108 3.26 -4.34 7.59
N GLY A 109 2.42 -3.81 6.71
CA GLY A 109 2.79 -3.52 5.32
C GLY A 109 3.79 -2.37 5.21
N GLU A 110 4.39 -2.25 4.03
CA GLU A 110 5.37 -1.23 3.67
C GLU A 110 4.77 -0.23 2.68
N SER A 111 5.32 0.98 2.63
CA SER A 111 5.05 1.92 1.54
C SER A 111 6.34 2.30 0.83
N ILE A 112 6.31 2.26 -0.50
CA ILE A 112 7.43 2.61 -1.37
C ILE A 112 7.01 3.81 -2.20
N ASP A 113 7.70 4.94 -2.07
CA ASP A 113 7.49 6.10 -2.94
C ASP A 113 7.91 5.75 -4.37
N LEU A 114 7.00 6.00 -5.32
CA LEU A 114 7.21 5.79 -6.76
C LEU A 114 6.81 7.04 -7.56
N THR A 115 6.87 8.20 -6.92
CA THR A 115 6.36 9.45 -7.51
C THR A 115 7.18 9.87 -8.72
N ASP A 116 8.50 9.74 -8.67
CA ASP A 116 9.39 10.19 -9.76
C ASP A 116 9.47 9.14 -10.89
N GLU A 117 9.03 7.91 -10.62
CA GLU A 117 8.96 6.76 -11.51
C GLU A 117 7.62 6.69 -12.27
N LEU A 118 6.67 7.56 -11.96
CA LEU A 118 5.36 7.58 -12.62
C LEU A 118 5.47 8.14 -14.05
N PRO A 119 5.08 7.40 -15.09
CA PRO A 119 5.07 7.90 -16.45
C PRO A 119 4.10 9.08 -16.61
N ILE A 120 4.45 10.00 -17.51
CA ILE A 120 3.64 11.19 -17.79
C ILE A 120 2.22 10.83 -18.26
N GLU A 121 2.08 9.72 -18.99
CA GLU A 121 0.80 9.19 -19.47
C GLU A 121 -0.13 8.83 -18.29
N ASN A 122 0.43 8.19 -17.26
CA ASN A 122 -0.30 7.79 -16.06
C ASN A 122 -0.62 9.01 -15.19
N GLN A 123 0.32 9.95 -15.07
CA GLN A 123 0.05 11.22 -14.42
C GLN A 123 -1.14 11.93 -15.06
N GLN A 124 -1.11 12.13 -16.38
CA GLN A 124 -2.20 12.78 -17.11
C GLN A 124 -3.52 11.99 -16.99
N LEU A 125 -3.48 10.66 -16.97
CA LEU A 125 -4.65 9.82 -16.74
C LEU A 125 -5.30 10.13 -15.39
N PHE A 126 -4.52 10.14 -14.30
CA PHE A 126 -5.05 10.38 -12.95
C PHE A 126 -5.48 11.84 -12.74
N GLU A 127 -4.77 12.80 -13.34
CA GLU A 127 -5.17 14.21 -13.30
C GLU A 127 -6.51 14.42 -14.04
N ARG A 128 -6.71 13.78 -15.20
CA ARG A 128 -8.00 13.82 -15.92
C ARG A 128 -9.14 13.21 -15.09
N MET A 129 -8.89 12.15 -14.33
CA MET A 129 -9.90 11.60 -13.41
C MET A 129 -10.24 12.61 -12.31
N ALA A 130 -9.24 13.29 -11.75
CA ALA A 130 -9.47 14.30 -10.73
C ALA A 130 -10.21 15.54 -11.23
N GLU A 131 -10.16 15.85 -12.53
CA GLU A 131 -11.00 16.91 -13.12
C GLU A 131 -12.51 16.63 -12.98
N LEU A 132 -12.91 15.36 -12.87
CA LEU A 132 -14.30 14.94 -12.68
C LEU A 132 -14.75 15.02 -11.21
N LEU A 133 -13.83 15.30 -10.29
CA LEU A 133 -14.07 15.26 -8.85
C LEU A 133 -14.04 16.68 -8.28
N ASP A 134 -15.05 17.01 -7.47
CA ASP A 134 -15.12 18.29 -6.77
C ASP A 134 -14.41 18.24 -5.41
N ALA A 135 -13.10 17.99 -5.44
CA ALA A 135 -12.26 17.96 -4.25
C ALA A 135 -10.83 18.43 -4.52
N ALA A 136 -10.30 19.24 -3.62
CA ALA A 136 -8.93 19.74 -3.71
C ALA A 136 -7.88 18.69 -3.30
N VAL A 137 -8.23 17.77 -2.40
CA VAL A 137 -7.36 16.70 -1.90
C VAL A 137 -8.01 15.36 -2.21
N ILE A 138 -7.34 14.53 -3.00
CA ILE A 138 -7.86 13.25 -3.47
C ILE A 138 -6.79 12.17 -3.28
N GLY A 139 -7.18 11.02 -2.74
CA GLY A 139 -6.40 9.79 -2.80
C GLY A 139 -7.08 8.77 -3.70
N LEU A 140 -6.49 8.44 -4.84
CA LEU A 140 -6.94 7.35 -5.70
C LEU A 140 -6.23 6.06 -5.28
N ASP A 141 -7.01 5.01 -5.02
CA ASP A 141 -6.50 3.66 -4.88
C ASP A 141 -6.59 2.95 -6.21
N ILE A 142 -5.43 2.70 -6.82
CA ILE A 142 -5.28 2.09 -8.14
C ILE A 142 -4.71 0.68 -7.97
N ARG A 143 -5.30 -0.29 -8.64
CA ARG A 143 -4.76 -1.65 -8.73
C ARG A 143 -4.32 -1.95 -10.15
N CYS A 144 -3.05 -2.28 -10.33
CA CYS A 144 -2.43 -2.64 -11.61
C CYS A 144 -1.17 -3.49 -11.39
N ASP A 145 -0.63 -4.14 -12.43
CA ASP A 145 0.59 -4.96 -12.27
C ASP A 145 1.85 -4.12 -12.00
N ASP A 146 1.95 -2.96 -12.65
CA ASP A 146 3.09 -2.05 -12.57
C ASP A 146 2.71 -0.62 -12.95
N ILE A 147 2.58 0.26 -11.96
CA ILE A 147 2.22 1.68 -12.18
C ILE A 147 3.34 2.49 -12.86
N THR A 148 4.56 1.95 -12.91
CA THR A 148 5.72 2.62 -13.53
C THR A 148 5.77 2.45 -15.05
N LYS A 149 4.78 1.74 -15.62
CA LYS A 149 4.60 1.57 -17.06
C LYS A 149 3.32 2.28 -17.52
N PRO A 150 3.27 2.81 -18.76
CA PRO A 150 2.06 3.41 -19.29
C PRO A 150 0.88 2.44 -19.21
N LEU A 151 -0.20 2.88 -18.58
CA LEU A 151 -1.42 2.10 -18.38
C LEU A 151 -2.43 2.39 -19.50
N THR A 152 -3.09 1.34 -19.97
CA THR A 152 -4.30 1.42 -20.79
C THR A 152 -5.54 1.05 -19.96
N ASP A 153 -6.74 1.26 -20.51
CA ASP A 153 -8.01 1.01 -19.81
C ASP A 153 -8.21 -0.43 -19.30
N LYS A 154 -7.38 -1.38 -19.75
CA LYS A 154 -7.42 -2.79 -19.31
C LYS A 154 -6.38 -3.12 -18.25
N ASP A 155 -5.41 -2.24 -18.01
CA ASP A 155 -4.24 -2.52 -17.18
C ASP A 155 -4.43 -2.12 -15.72
N TYR A 156 -5.49 -1.36 -15.41
CA TYR A 156 -5.75 -0.88 -14.06
C TYR A 156 -7.23 -0.91 -13.69
N CYS A 157 -7.47 -0.85 -12.38
CA CYS A 157 -8.78 -0.66 -11.77
C CYS A 157 -8.68 0.43 -10.69
N VAL A 158 -9.63 1.36 -10.68
CA VAL A 158 -9.82 2.29 -9.54
C VAL A 158 -10.63 1.54 -8.49
N ILE A 159 -9.99 1.24 -7.35
CA ILE A 159 -10.60 0.49 -6.25
C ILE A 159 -11.43 1.43 -5.36
N GLU A 160 -10.88 2.61 -5.07
CA GLU A 160 -11.51 3.58 -4.16
C GLU A 160 -11.02 5.00 -4.47
N ILE A 161 -11.88 5.99 -4.21
CA ILE A 161 -11.55 7.41 -4.25
C ILE A 161 -11.78 7.98 -2.85
N ASN A 162 -10.73 8.55 -2.26
CA ASN A 162 -10.74 9.09 -0.90
C ASN A 162 -10.66 10.62 -0.92
N HIS A 163 -11.61 11.31 -0.27
CA HIS A 163 -11.59 12.78 -0.12
C HIS A 163 -10.84 13.27 1.13
N SER A 164 -10.45 12.36 2.03
CA SER A 164 -9.59 12.65 3.19
C SER A 164 -8.49 11.59 3.31
N PRO A 165 -7.57 11.51 2.32
CA PRO A 165 -6.53 10.51 2.30
C PRO A 165 -5.51 10.72 3.43
N GLY A 166 -5.04 9.62 4.02
CA GLY A 166 -3.96 9.66 5.01
C GLY A 166 -2.63 10.10 4.39
N PHE A 167 -1.87 10.92 5.12
CA PHE A 167 -0.60 11.50 4.63
C PHE A 167 0.62 10.62 4.89
N SER A 168 0.55 9.74 5.90
CA SER A 168 1.72 9.04 6.45
C SER A 168 2.46 8.19 5.44
N ILE A 169 1.72 7.52 4.54
CA ILE A 169 2.32 6.62 3.54
C ILE A 169 3.18 7.36 2.51
N HIS A 170 2.92 8.66 2.28
CA HIS A 170 3.70 9.53 1.42
C HIS A 170 4.75 10.33 2.19
N HIS A 171 4.43 10.76 3.41
CA HIS A 171 5.34 11.55 4.24
C HIS A 171 6.49 10.70 4.79
N PHE A 172 6.21 9.46 5.20
CA PHE A 172 7.19 8.55 5.79
C PHE A 172 7.17 7.21 5.06
N PRO A 173 7.61 7.16 3.79
CA PRO A 173 7.69 5.91 3.09
C PRO A 173 8.83 5.07 3.68
N SER A 174 8.63 3.76 3.70
CA SER A 174 9.66 2.81 4.14
C SER A 174 10.83 2.71 3.15
N GLN A 175 10.58 3.01 1.87
CA GLN A 175 11.57 3.07 0.80
C GLN A 175 11.24 4.21 -0.18
N GLY A 176 12.25 4.78 -0.82
CA GLY A 176 12.07 5.91 -1.73
C GLY A 176 12.08 7.27 -1.01
N LYS A 177 11.62 8.33 -1.69
CA LYS A 177 11.77 9.71 -1.23
C LYS A 177 10.54 10.17 -0.43
N PRO A 178 10.71 10.68 0.80
CA PRO A 178 9.63 11.34 1.53
C PRO A 178 8.97 12.49 0.74
N ARG A 179 7.63 12.50 0.69
CA ARG A 179 6.81 13.56 0.10
C ARG A 179 6.02 14.23 1.22
N ASN A 180 6.39 15.46 1.60
CA ASN A 180 5.69 16.22 2.64
C ASN A 180 4.36 16.80 2.12
N VAL A 181 3.42 15.91 1.79
CA VAL A 181 2.08 16.24 1.31
C VAL A 181 1.28 17.02 2.35
N ALA A 182 1.59 16.86 3.64
CA ALA A 182 0.98 17.63 4.71
C ALA A 182 1.29 19.13 4.59
N LYS A 183 2.57 19.48 4.37
CA LYS A 183 2.96 20.86 4.10
C LYS A 183 2.30 21.39 2.83
N MET A 184 2.28 20.60 1.75
CA MET A 184 1.65 21.02 0.49
C MET A 184 0.16 21.36 0.69
N VAL A 185 -0.58 20.56 1.47
CA VAL A 185 -1.98 20.84 1.81
C VAL A 185 -2.11 22.10 2.67
N VAL A 186 -1.27 22.26 3.70
CA VAL A 186 -1.29 23.45 4.57
C VAL A 186 -0.99 24.73 3.78
N ASP A 187 -0.05 24.68 2.84
CA ASP A 187 0.35 25.83 2.00
C ASP A 187 -0.79 26.31 1.07
N LEU A 188 -1.84 25.50 0.86
CA LEU A 188 -3.03 25.92 0.11
C LEU A 188 -4.06 26.66 0.94
N LEU A 189 -3.98 26.59 2.26
CA LEU A 189 -4.95 27.22 3.14
C LEU A 189 -4.62 28.73 3.23
N PRO A 190 -5.61 29.61 3.08
CA PRO A 190 -5.41 31.05 3.21
C PRO A 190 -5.24 31.40 4.69
N PHE A 191 -4.00 31.46 5.16
CA PHE A 191 -3.64 31.99 6.48
C PHE A 191 -2.93 33.33 6.34
#